data_AF-A0A3S4D2U8-F1
#
_entry.id   AF-A0A3S4D2U8-F1
#
_cell.length_a   1.000
_cell.length_b   1.000
_cell.length_c   1.000
_cell.angle_alpha   90.00
_cell.angle_beta   90.00
_cell.angle_gamma   90.00
#
_symmetry.space_group_name_H-M   'P 1'
#
loop_
_entity.id
_entity.type
_entity.pdbx_description
1 polymer ?
#
loop_
_entity_poly.entity_id
_entity_poly.type
_entity_poly.pdbx_seq_one_letter_code
_entity_poly.pdbx_strand_id
1 'polypeptide(L)'
;MATASSKTYIVEHLDPELGTWSELEYLAIARESQEAGAKFCLSSLPETFKVPEALSSIPSFTAETRGVEDLYASDKSRVCLLDPAAAKDLAPEDGEKFDAFLFGGILGDDPPRDRTSELRKKGFEGRRLGPIQMTTDTAVRVTRLVVQGKTPLNEIPYLDHPELKFNKHESTQMPFRYVKGQDGKPIMPEFCENVPGKDMDIMEEVPPPLEINPPLLNAACPWATTLDDLRRLYACPWTGAVTTRTSLIHGFDHDPAKHQYTFFDAGQTGLAPNASINSFGYSPLALESYLGFIKTISDEQSARSSKGFIVSVTGDPEDIERCYKLIATAAQDMKFPLAMEINLSCPNIPNRQPPAYSQDLLSAYLFSLQRAIATGGVNLTRIPVGLKTPPYTHATEYQTLIAALEQAAANTSSGGVCPLSFITATNTLGMCLVVADDGDLLSSPAGPGFGGVAGAPLHPLALGNVAMLRRLLDSNAAKLGHIRVVGVGGVLDEEGFRRMMRAGAHAVAVATGLGLKGVGIFEEIGRGTERRQSQI
;
A
#
# COMPACT_ATOMS: atom_id res chain seq x y z
N MET A 1 -14.55 9.30 -54.12
CA MET A 1 -13.48 8.67 -53.32
C MET A 1 -14.16 7.70 -52.38
N ALA A 2 -13.87 6.41 -52.48
CA ALA A 2 -14.43 5.42 -51.56
C ALA A 2 -13.99 5.78 -50.14
N THR A 3 -14.94 5.97 -49.22
CA THR A 3 -14.66 6.12 -47.79
C THR A 3 -13.87 4.90 -47.35
N ALA A 4 -12.59 5.08 -47.02
CA ALA A 4 -11.79 4.00 -46.44
C ALA A 4 -12.54 3.48 -45.20
N SER A 5 -12.91 2.20 -45.22
CA SER A 5 -13.60 1.58 -44.10
C SER A 5 -12.69 1.65 -42.86
N SER A 6 -13.16 2.33 -41.80
CA SER A 6 -12.49 2.40 -40.51
C SER A 6 -12.22 1.00 -39.99
N LYS A 7 -10.98 0.68 -39.62
CA LYS A 7 -10.66 -0.60 -38.99
C LYS A 7 -11.18 -0.62 -37.56
N THR A 8 -11.46 -1.82 -37.06
CA THR A 8 -11.86 -2.06 -35.67
C THR A 8 -10.92 -3.08 -35.03
N TYR A 9 -10.25 -2.69 -33.95
CA TYR A 9 -9.43 -3.58 -33.13
C TYR A 9 -10.29 -4.06 -31.96
N ILE A 10 -10.44 -5.38 -31.81
CA ILE A 10 -11.34 -6.00 -30.84
C ILE A 10 -10.51 -6.83 -29.89
N VAL A 11 -10.51 -6.48 -28.61
CA VAL A 11 -9.92 -7.30 -27.55
C VAL A 11 -11.07 -7.97 -26.79
N GLU A 12 -11.14 -9.29 -26.81
CA GLU A 12 -12.07 -10.01 -25.95
C GLU A 12 -11.51 -10.06 -24.53
N HIS A 13 -12.16 -9.34 -23.61
CA HIS A 13 -11.79 -9.33 -22.20
C HIS A 13 -12.48 -10.50 -21.50
N LEU A 14 -11.68 -11.50 -21.13
CA LEU A 14 -12.16 -12.77 -20.55
C LEU A 14 -11.96 -12.86 -19.04
N ASP A 15 -11.48 -11.79 -18.40
CA ASP A 15 -11.26 -11.73 -16.97
C ASP A 15 -12.46 -11.05 -16.26
N PRO A 16 -12.78 -11.45 -15.02
CA PRO A 16 -13.91 -10.86 -14.28
C PRO A 16 -13.62 -9.43 -13.78
N GLU A 17 -12.35 -9.02 -13.75
CA GLU A 17 -11.89 -7.72 -13.26
C GLU A 17 -10.85 -7.12 -14.21
N LEU A 18 -10.80 -5.79 -14.29
CA LEU A 18 -9.79 -5.05 -15.04
C LEU A 18 -8.59 -4.73 -14.15
N GLY A 19 -7.45 -5.39 -14.37
CA GLY A 19 -6.20 -5.04 -13.71
C GLY A 19 -5.62 -3.71 -14.22
N THR A 20 -4.84 -3.00 -13.39
CA THR A 20 -4.26 -1.69 -13.72
C THR A 20 -3.37 -1.70 -14.97
N TRP A 21 -2.60 -2.78 -15.18
CA TRP A 21 -1.79 -2.92 -16.39
C TRP A 21 -2.66 -3.01 -17.65
N SER A 22 -3.70 -3.84 -17.60
CA SER A 22 -4.64 -3.98 -18.72
C SER A 22 -5.41 -2.69 -18.98
N GLU A 23 -5.72 -1.91 -17.95
CA GLU A 23 -6.29 -0.56 -18.13
C GLU A 23 -5.34 0.36 -18.93
N LEU A 24 -4.05 0.39 -18.58
CA LEU A 24 -3.05 1.17 -19.32
C LEU A 24 -2.90 0.68 -20.76
N GLU A 25 -2.85 -0.64 -20.99
CA GLU A 25 -2.83 -1.23 -22.33
C GLU A 25 -4.06 -0.79 -23.13
N TYR A 26 -5.25 -0.87 -22.55
CA TYR A 26 -6.50 -0.49 -23.21
C TYR A 26 -6.56 1.01 -23.50
N LEU A 27 -6.07 1.86 -22.59
CA LEU A 27 -5.97 3.30 -22.82
C LEU A 27 -5.03 3.63 -23.97
N ALA A 28 -3.85 2.98 -24.01
CA ALA A 28 -2.90 3.14 -25.11
C ALA A 28 -3.54 2.71 -26.45
N ILE A 29 -4.20 1.54 -26.48
CA ILE A 29 -4.89 1.05 -27.68
C ILE A 29 -5.97 2.03 -28.12
N ALA A 30 -6.80 2.52 -27.19
CA ALA A 30 -7.89 3.44 -27.48
C ALA A 30 -7.39 4.75 -28.10
N ARG A 31 -6.38 5.38 -27.48
CA ARG A 31 -5.76 6.63 -27.95
C ARG A 31 -5.12 6.45 -29.31
N GLU A 32 -4.26 5.46 -29.46
CA GLU A 32 -3.56 5.22 -30.72
C GLU A 32 -4.51 4.80 -31.85
N SER A 33 -5.60 4.08 -31.53
CA SER A 33 -6.64 3.77 -32.52
C SER A 33 -7.38 5.02 -32.96
N GLN A 34 -7.70 5.93 -32.03
CA GLN A 34 -8.32 7.22 -32.35
C GLN A 34 -7.43 8.05 -33.28
N GLU A 35 -6.16 8.19 -32.93
CA GLU A 35 -5.18 8.94 -33.72
C GLU A 35 -5.05 8.40 -35.15
N ALA A 36 -5.18 7.09 -35.31
CA ALA A 36 -5.10 6.42 -36.60
C ALA A 36 -6.45 6.32 -37.34
N GLY A 37 -7.51 6.95 -36.83
CA GLY A 37 -8.85 6.91 -37.45
C GLY A 37 -9.50 5.52 -37.42
N ALA A 38 -9.14 4.69 -36.44
CA ALA A 38 -9.68 3.36 -36.19
C ALA A 38 -10.55 3.33 -34.94
N LYS A 39 -11.29 2.24 -34.76
CA LYS A 39 -12.10 1.96 -33.56
C LYS A 39 -11.42 0.93 -32.68
N PHE A 40 -11.64 1.04 -31.38
CA PHE A 40 -11.25 0.03 -30.41
C PHE A 40 -12.49 -0.49 -29.67
N CYS A 41 -12.65 -1.80 -29.60
CA CYS A 41 -13.75 -2.47 -28.93
C CYS A 41 -13.23 -3.44 -27.87
N LEU A 42 -13.73 -3.31 -26.63
CA LEU A 42 -13.65 -4.37 -25.63
C LEU A 42 -14.96 -5.15 -25.67
N SER A 43 -14.89 -6.43 -26.04
CA SER A 43 -16.06 -7.31 -26.16
C SER A 43 -16.05 -8.41 -25.09
N SER A 44 -17.19 -9.10 -24.96
CA SER A 44 -17.42 -10.16 -23.96
C SER A 44 -17.36 -9.67 -22.51
N LEU A 45 -17.63 -8.39 -22.27
CA LEU A 45 -17.60 -7.82 -20.93
C LEU A 45 -18.76 -8.34 -20.06
N PRO A 46 -18.53 -8.73 -18.79
CA PRO A 46 -19.60 -9.02 -17.85
C PRO A 46 -20.58 -7.85 -17.69
N GLU A 47 -21.86 -8.10 -17.43
CA GLU A 47 -22.85 -7.02 -17.16
C GLU A 47 -22.46 -6.14 -15.96
N THR A 48 -21.70 -6.70 -15.02
CA THR A 48 -21.19 -6.02 -13.83
C THR A 48 -19.90 -5.24 -14.07
N PHE A 49 -19.31 -5.34 -15.27
CA PHE A 49 -18.03 -4.70 -15.58
C PHE A 49 -18.17 -3.18 -15.63
N LYS A 50 -17.37 -2.48 -14.84
CA LYS A 50 -17.32 -1.01 -14.84
C LYS A 50 -16.19 -0.55 -15.73
N VAL A 51 -16.54 0.00 -16.88
CA VAL A 51 -15.59 0.65 -17.79
C VAL A 51 -15.00 1.89 -17.10
N PRO A 52 -13.67 2.03 -17.01
CA PRO A 52 -13.03 3.23 -16.48
C PRO A 52 -13.43 4.49 -17.25
N GLU A 53 -13.63 5.60 -16.53
CA GLU A 53 -14.01 6.89 -17.12
C GLU A 53 -13.01 7.39 -18.17
N ALA A 54 -11.71 7.16 -17.93
CA ALA A 54 -10.66 7.51 -18.88
C ALA A 54 -10.83 6.80 -20.23
N LEU A 55 -11.29 5.55 -20.24
CA LEU A 55 -11.57 4.80 -21.48
C LEU A 55 -12.86 5.27 -22.14
N SER A 56 -13.95 5.41 -21.37
CA SER A 56 -15.25 5.85 -21.91
C SER A 56 -15.22 7.28 -22.48
N SER A 57 -14.26 8.10 -22.03
CA SER A 57 -14.03 9.45 -22.55
C SER A 57 -13.42 9.49 -23.96
N ILE A 58 -12.95 8.36 -24.51
CA ILE A 58 -12.29 8.28 -25.83
C ILE A 58 -13.34 7.94 -26.90
N PRO A 59 -13.68 8.86 -27.82
CA PRO A 59 -14.73 8.65 -28.83
C PRO A 59 -14.62 7.39 -29.71
N SER A 60 -13.39 6.91 -29.97
CA SER A 60 -13.16 5.72 -30.80
C SER A 60 -13.35 4.39 -30.04
N PHE A 61 -13.51 4.46 -28.72
CA PHE A 61 -13.64 3.31 -27.85
C PHE A 61 -15.11 2.86 -27.71
N THR A 62 -15.34 1.55 -27.62
CA THR A 62 -16.65 0.96 -27.36
C THR A 62 -16.50 -0.24 -26.42
N ALA A 63 -17.42 -0.36 -25.47
CA ALA A 63 -17.53 -1.50 -24.57
C ALA A 63 -18.79 -2.31 -24.93
N GLU A 64 -18.64 -3.62 -25.14
CA GLU A 64 -19.70 -4.53 -25.55
C GLU A 64 -19.75 -5.74 -24.60
N THR A 65 -20.95 -6.04 -24.11
CA THR A 65 -21.19 -7.28 -23.34
C THR A 65 -21.28 -8.51 -24.24
N ARG A 66 -21.60 -8.30 -25.52
CA ARG A 66 -21.67 -9.36 -26.54
C ARG A 66 -20.28 -9.79 -26.98
N GLY A 67 -20.13 -11.08 -27.30
CA GLY A 67 -18.91 -11.62 -27.88
C GLY A 67 -18.75 -11.28 -29.36
N VAL A 68 -17.55 -11.43 -29.89
CA VAL A 68 -17.26 -11.11 -31.30
C VAL A 68 -18.08 -11.96 -32.28
N GLU A 69 -18.47 -13.16 -31.89
CA GLU A 69 -19.33 -14.06 -32.67
C GLU A 69 -20.74 -13.52 -32.88
N ASP A 70 -21.27 -12.79 -31.90
CA ASP A 70 -22.56 -12.13 -31.98
C ASP A 70 -22.45 -10.81 -32.74
N LEU A 71 -21.38 -10.04 -32.48
CA LEU A 71 -21.12 -8.75 -33.13
C LEU A 71 -20.94 -8.89 -34.66
N TYR A 72 -20.36 -10.01 -35.12
CA TYR A 72 -20.08 -10.29 -36.54
C TYR A 72 -20.81 -11.54 -37.06
N ALA A 73 -21.94 -11.89 -36.46
CA ALA A 73 -22.72 -13.09 -36.83
C ALA A 73 -23.14 -13.10 -38.31
N SER A 74 -23.40 -11.92 -38.89
CA SER A 74 -23.83 -11.77 -40.28
C SER A 74 -22.72 -12.00 -41.31
N ASP A 75 -21.46 -11.75 -40.94
CA ASP A 75 -20.31 -11.93 -41.83
C ASP A 75 -19.00 -12.04 -41.04
N LYS A 76 -18.62 -13.27 -40.71
CA LYS A 76 -17.36 -13.58 -40.03
C LYS A 76 -16.13 -13.42 -40.93
N SER A 77 -16.30 -13.39 -42.26
CA SER A 77 -15.19 -13.32 -43.21
C SER A 77 -14.42 -11.99 -43.15
N ARG A 78 -15.05 -10.99 -42.52
CA ARG A 78 -14.53 -9.65 -42.25
C ARG A 78 -13.58 -9.56 -41.06
N VAL A 79 -13.57 -10.59 -40.19
CA VAL A 79 -12.79 -10.61 -38.95
C VAL A 79 -11.54 -11.48 -39.12
N CYS A 80 -10.38 -10.90 -38.84
CA CYS A 80 -9.11 -11.61 -38.72
C CYS A 80 -8.81 -11.92 -37.24
N LEU A 81 -8.60 -13.19 -36.89
CA LEU A 81 -8.13 -13.59 -35.56
C LEU A 81 -6.60 -13.53 -35.51
N LEU A 82 -6.05 -12.78 -34.56
CA LEU A 82 -4.61 -12.77 -34.29
C LEU A 82 -4.29 -13.91 -33.33
N ASP A 83 -3.59 -14.92 -33.85
CA ASP A 83 -3.35 -16.18 -33.16
C ASP A 83 -1.94 -16.69 -33.46
N PRO A 84 -1.10 -16.95 -32.44
CA PRO A 84 0.23 -17.53 -32.62
C PRO A 84 0.24 -18.86 -33.38
N ALA A 85 -0.85 -19.63 -33.35
CA ALA A 85 -0.98 -20.91 -34.03
C ALA A 85 -1.44 -20.81 -35.50
N ALA A 86 -1.71 -19.61 -36.02
CA ALA A 86 -2.16 -19.45 -37.40
C ALA A 86 -1.09 -19.85 -38.44
N ALA A 87 -1.51 -20.30 -39.62
CA ALA A 87 -0.60 -20.79 -40.65
C ALA A 87 0.15 -19.69 -41.42
N LYS A 88 -0.33 -18.45 -41.36
CA LYS A 88 0.17 -17.31 -42.14
C LYS A 88 0.45 -16.13 -41.22
N ASP A 89 1.51 -15.39 -41.52
CA ASP A 89 1.81 -14.13 -40.86
C ASP A 89 0.92 -13.01 -41.43
N LEU A 90 0.62 -12.01 -40.60
CA LEU A 90 -0.12 -10.83 -41.01
C LEU A 90 0.67 -10.04 -42.07
N ALA A 91 0.01 -9.66 -43.16
CA ALA A 91 0.61 -8.90 -44.25
C ALA A 91 -0.19 -7.62 -44.59
N PRO A 92 0.42 -6.60 -45.22
CA PRO A 92 -0.26 -5.35 -45.57
C PRO A 92 -1.56 -5.52 -46.38
N GLU A 93 -1.66 -6.55 -47.21
CA GLU A 93 -2.82 -6.88 -48.04
C GLU A 93 -4.01 -7.37 -47.19
N ASP A 94 -3.77 -7.90 -45.99
CA ASP A 94 -4.84 -8.28 -45.05
C ASP A 94 -5.66 -7.06 -44.63
N GLY A 95 -5.09 -5.86 -44.69
CA GLY A 95 -5.80 -4.59 -44.50
C GLY A 95 -6.82 -4.26 -45.60
N GLU A 96 -6.85 -4.98 -46.72
CA GLU A 96 -7.90 -4.85 -47.75
C GLU A 96 -8.98 -5.92 -47.58
N LYS A 97 -8.61 -7.06 -47.00
CA LYS A 97 -9.48 -8.21 -46.79
C LYS A 97 -10.35 -8.09 -45.54
N PHE A 98 -9.76 -7.64 -44.44
CA PHE A 98 -10.42 -7.57 -43.14
C PHE A 98 -10.64 -6.13 -42.69
N ASP A 99 -11.74 -5.87 -42.02
CA ASP A 99 -12.01 -4.59 -41.37
C ASP A 99 -12.07 -4.70 -39.84
N ALA A 100 -12.09 -5.91 -39.30
CA ALA A 100 -11.98 -6.18 -37.87
C ALA A 100 -10.80 -7.12 -37.56
N PHE A 101 -10.08 -6.81 -36.49
CA PHE A 101 -8.92 -7.57 -36.02
C PHE A 101 -9.14 -7.95 -34.56
N LEU A 102 -9.22 -9.25 -34.29
CA LEU A 102 -9.61 -9.84 -33.03
C LEU A 102 -8.40 -10.39 -32.28
N PHE A 103 -8.28 -10.01 -31.01
CA PHE A 103 -7.26 -10.46 -30.06
C PHE A 103 -7.95 -11.21 -28.93
N GLY A 104 -7.57 -12.48 -28.71
CA GLY A 104 -8.21 -13.34 -27.72
C GLY A 104 -7.56 -13.25 -26.34
N GLY A 105 -8.28 -12.70 -25.35
CA GLY A 105 -7.81 -12.56 -23.98
C GLY A 105 -6.67 -11.54 -23.82
N ILE A 106 -6.34 -11.20 -22.57
CA ILE A 106 -5.14 -10.40 -22.26
C ILE A 106 -3.90 -11.22 -22.65
N LEU A 107 -3.08 -10.70 -23.56
CA LEU A 107 -1.92 -11.38 -24.18
C LEU A 107 -0.65 -11.32 -23.32
N GLY A 108 -0.77 -10.93 -22.04
CA GLY A 108 0.34 -10.60 -21.16
C GLY A 108 0.76 -11.67 -20.14
N ASP A 109 0.25 -12.90 -20.21
CA ASP A 109 0.71 -14.00 -19.34
C ASP A 109 2.02 -14.61 -19.88
N ASP A 110 3.03 -14.77 -19.03
CA ASP A 110 4.23 -15.58 -19.29
C ASP A 110 4.35 -16.67 -18.19
N PRO A 111 4.28 -17.97 -18.52
CA PRO A 111 4.10 -18.54 -19.86
C PRO A 111 2.68 -18.33 -20.42
N PRO A 112 2.51 -18.33 -21.76
CA PRO A 112 1.22 -18.11 -22.40
C PRO A 112 0.18 -19.17 -22.00
N ARG A 113 -1.04 -18.73 -21.66
CA ARG A 113 -2.16 -19.61 -21.26
C ARG A 113 -3.03 -20.13 -22.41
N ASP A 114 -2.59 -19.94 -23.66
CA ASP A 114 -3.32 -20.32 -24.89
C ASP A 114 -4.82 -19.94 -24.92
N ARG A 115 -5.14 -18.72 -24.47
CA ARG A 115 -6.53 -18.24 -24.33
C ARG A 115 -7.27 -18.09 -25.68
N THR A 116 -6.52 -17.96 -26.79
CA THR A 116 -7.06 -17.90 -28.15
C THR A 116 -7.64 -19.25 -28.64
N SER A 117 -7.37 -20.36 -27.94
CA SER A 117 -7.85 -21.69 -28.32
C SER A 117 -9.37 -21.82 -28.45
N GLU A 118 -10.14 -21.10 -27.64
CA GLU A 118 -11.60 -21.05 -27.73
C GLU A 118 -12.07 -20.28 -28.99
N LEU A 119 -11.32 -19.28 -29.43
CA LEU A 119 -11.64 -18.48 -30.62
C LEU A 119 -11.30 -19.19 -31.93
N ARG A 120 -10.28 -20.06 -31.93
CA ARG A 120 -9.94 -20.91 -33.10
C ARG A 120 -11.12 -21.75 -33.57
N LYS A 121 -11.96 -22.21 -32.62
CA LYS A 121 -13.12 -23.05 -32.90
C LYS A 121 -14.28 -22.28 -33.54
N LYS A 122 -14.23 -20.94 -33.57
CA LYS A 122 -15.35 -20.07 -33.99
C LYS A 122 -15.38 -19.72 -35.49
N GLY A 123 -14.41 -20.22 -36.26
CA GLY A 123 -14.38 -20.12 -37.73
C GLY A 123 -13.80 -18.82 -38.30
N PHE A 124 -13.02 -18.08 -37.51
CA PHE A 124 -12.31 -16.88 -37.97
C PHE A 124 -11.04 -17.24 -38.74
N GLU A 125 -10.69 -16.45 -39.75
CA GLU A 125 -9.41 -16.62 -40.44
C GLU A 125 -8.27 -16.06 -39.60
N GLY A 126 -7.24 -16.89 -39.36
CA GLY A 126 -6.12 -16.55 -38.47
C GLY A 126 -4.94 -15.88 -39.18
N ARG A 127 -4.25 -14.98 -38.48
CA ARG A 127 -2.91 -14.47 -38.80
C ARG A 127 -2.01 -14.46 -37.57
N ARG A 128 -0.70 -14.66 -37.77
CA ARG A 128 0.31 -14.51 -36.71
C ARG A 128 0.94 -13.13 -36.76
N LEU A 129 1.36 -12.64 -35.58
CA LEU A 129 2.20 -11.44 -35.43
C LEU A 129 3.68 -11.79 -35.26
N GLY A 130 4.06 -13.01 -35.65
CA GLY A 130 5.40 -13.55 -35.50
C GLY A 130 5.54 -14.53 -34.33
N PRO A 131 6.76 -15.05 -34.11
CA PRO A 131 7.00 -16.16 -33.19
C PRO A 131 7.22 -15.73 -31.72
N ILE A 132 7.45 -14.45 -31.44
CA ILE A 132 7.70 -13.92 -30.10
C ILE A 132 6.44 -13.23 -29.57
N GLN A 133 6.08 -13.54 -28.33
CA GLN A 133 4.91 -12.98 -27.68
C GLN A 133 5.03 -11.46 -27.49
N MET A 134 3.91 -10.76 -27.64
CA MET A 134 3.78 -9.32 -27.47
C MET A 134 2.74 -9.04 -26.37
N THR A 135 2.87 -7.92 -25.67
CA THR A 135 1.80 -7.37 -24.83
C THR A 135 0.57 -7.02 -25.68
N THR A 136 -0.61 -6.86 -25.06
CA THR A 136 -1.84 -6.64 -25.84
C THR A 136 -1.76 -5.34 -26.63
N ASP A 137 -1.30 -4.26 -26.01
CA ASP A 137 -1.13 -2.96 -26.69
C ASP A 137 -0.14 -3.05 -27.87
N THR A 138 0.99 -3.76 -27.68
CA THR A 138 1.98 -3.97 -28.74
C THR A 138 1.40 -4.78 -29.88
N ALA A 139 0.64 -5.85 -29.59
CA ALA A 139 0.02 -6.67 -30.62
C ALA A 139 -0.96 -5.85 -31.47
N VAL A 140 -1.78 -4.99 -30.85
CA VAL A 140 -2.68 -4.08 -31.59
C VAL A 140 -1.88 -3.05 -32.39
N ARG A 141 -0.84 -2.46 -31.79
CA ARG A 141 0.05 -1.48 -32.46
C ARG A 141 0.72 -2.07 -33.69
N VAL A 142 1.30 -3.27 -33.58
CA VAL A 142 1.92 -3.99 -34.71
C VAL A 142 0.89 -4.27 -35.78
N THR A 143 -0.29 -4.77 -35.41
CA THR A 143 -1.38 -5.04 -36.37
C THR A 143 -1.73 -3.76 -37.14
N ARG A 144 -1.84 -2.63 -36.45
CA ARG A 144 -2.11 -1.31 -37.05
C ARG A 144 -1.01 -0.82 -37.99
N LEU A 145 0.25 -0.97 -37.60
CA LEU A 145 1.40 -0.65 -38.46
C LEU A 145 1.40 -1.47 -39.75
N VAL A 146 1.01 -2.75 -39.68
CA VAL A 146 0.93 -3.61 -40.87
C VAL A 146 -0.26 -3.25 -41.76
N VAL A 147 -1.47 -3.23 -41.21
CA VAL A 147 -2.69 -3.20 -42.04
C VAL A 147 -3.11 -1.79 -42.44
N GLN A 148 -2.80 -0.78 -41.63
CA GLN A 148 -3.06 0.63 -41.94
C GLN A 148 -1.80 1.36 -42.37
N GLY A 149 -0.69 1.14 -41.67
CA GLY A 149 0.61 1.74 -41.99
C GLY A 149 1.31 1.08 -43.19
N LYS A 150 0.78 -0.02 -43.71
CA LYS A 150 1.31 -0.79 -44.85
C LYS A 150 2.79 -1.18 -44.68
N THR A 151 3.25 -1.30 -43.44
CA THR A 151 4.62 -1.73 -43.12
C THR A 151 4.65 -3.26 -43.03
N PRO A 152 5.44 -3.98 -43.85
CA PRO A 152 5.59 -5.42 -43.71
C PRO A 152 5.97 -5.82 -42.29
N LEU A 153 5.41 -6.93 -41.78
CA LEU A 153 5.59 -7.36 -40.38
C LEU A 153 7.08 -7.52 -39.97
N ASN A 154 7.92 -7.95 -40.92
CA ASN A 154 9.36 -8.13 -40.77
C ASN A 154 10.19 -6.84 -40.89
N GLU A 155 9.58 -5.74 -41.34
CA GLU A 155 10.23 -4.42 -41.46
C GLU A 155 9.95 -3.51 -40.26
N ILE A 156 9.02 -3.90 -39.38
CA ILE A 156 8.78 -3.17 -38.12
C ILE A 156 10.02 -3.32 -37.22
N PRO A 157 10.58 -2.22 -36.71
CA PRO A 157 11.71 -2.28 -35.81
C PRO A 157 11.24 -2.76 -34.43
N TYR A 158 11.82 -3.86 -33.94
CA TYR A 158 11.47 -4.47 -32.66
C TYR A 158 12.59 -4.37 -31.63
N LEU A 159 12.21 -4.48 -30.37
CA LEU A 159 13.07 -4.85 -29.26
C LEU A 159 12.54 -6.14 -28.63
N ASP A 160 13.33 -7.20 -28.69
CA ASP A 160 13.00 -8.50 -28.14
C ASP A 160 13.55 -8.60 -26.72
N HIS A 161 12.66 -8.86 -25.77
CA HIS A 161 12.99 -8.94 -24.36
C HIS A 161 13.82 -7.74 -23.87
N PRO A 162 13.33 -6.50 -24.05
CA PRO A 162 14.10 -5.31 -23.72
C PRO A 162 14.43 -5.29 -22.23
N GLU A 163 15.68 -4.94 -21.94
CA GLU A 163 16.12 -4.61 -20.59
C GLU A 163 15.75 -3.15 -20.30
N LEU A 164 14.77 -2.93 -19.43
CA LEU A 164 14.45 -1.63 -18.89
C LEU A 164 15.46 -1.30 -17.80
N LYS A 165 16.39 -0.39 -18.07
CA LYS A 165 17.34 0.12 -17.07
C LYS A 165 16.74 1.31 -16.36
N PHE A 166 16.41 1.13 -15.09
CA PHE A 166 15.82 2.18 -14.26
C PHE A 166 16.91 3.07 -13.64
N ASN A 167 18.08 2.49 -13.33
CA ASN A 167 19.25 3.23 -12.85
C ASN A 167 20.56 2.45 -13.11
N LYS A 168 21.69 2.90 -12.53
CA LYS A 168 23.02 2.27 -12.72
C LYS A 168 23.12 0.84 -12.15
N HIS A 169 22.20 0.44 -11.28
CA HIS A 169 22.25 -0.82 -10.53
C HIS A 169 21.01 -1.70 -10.74
N GLU A 170 19.98 -1.19 -11.41
CA GLU A 170 18.68 -1.86 -11.52
C GLU A 170 18.19 -1.89 -12.96
N SER A 171 17.83 -3.10 -13.38
CA SER A 171 17.20 -3.35 -14.65
C SER A 171 16.25 -4.54 -14.58
N THR A 172 15.26 -4.56 -15.45
CA THR A 172 14.37 -5.71 -15.61
C THR A 172 14.27 -6.06 -17.08
N GLN A 173 14.41 -7.34 -17.40
CA GLN A 173 14.17 -7.85 -18.74
C GLN A 173 12.68 -8.17 -18.88
N MET A 174 12.01 -7.51 -19.82
CA MET A 174 10.62 -7.83 -20.13
C MET A 174 10.56 -9.16 -20.89
N PRO A 175 9.61 -10.06 -20.62
CA PRO A 175 9.52 -11.34 -21.32
C PRO A 175 8.85 -11.24 -22.70
N PHE A 176 8.59 -10.03 -23.22
CA PHE A 176 7.85 -9.79 -24.46
C PHE A 176 8.66 -9.00 -25.51
N ARG A 177 8.17 -9.04 -26.75
CA ARG A 177 8.59 -8.17 -27.85
C ARG A 177 7.81 -6.85 -27.82
N TYR A 178 8.50 -5.75 -28.10
CA TYR A 178 7.94 -4.40 -28.23
C TYR A 178 8.32 -3.76 -29.56
N VAL A 179 7.51 -2.81 -30.04
CA VAL A 179 7.92 -1.92 -31.15
C VAL A 179 8.97 -0.96 -30.63
N LYS A 180 10.05 -0.75 -31.39
CA LYS A 180 11.10 0.21 -31.07
C LYS A 180 10.66 1.63 -31.45
N GLY A 181 10.64 2.53 -30.47
CA GLY A 181 10.36 3.94 -30.64
C GLY A 181 11.48 4.69 -31.36
N GLN A 182 11.18 5.93 -31.76
CA GLN A 182 12.16 6.81 -32.43
C GLN A 182 13.34 7.16 -31.51
N ASP A 183 13.14 7.14 -30.20
CA ASP A 183 14.16 7.33 -29.16
C ASP A 183 15.03 6.07 -28.93
N GLY A 184 14.73 4.99 -29.65
CA GLY A 184 15.40 3.70 -29.56
C GLY A 184 14.95 2.82 -28.39
N LYS A 185 13.96 3.24 -27.60
CA LYS A 185 13.38 2.50 -26.46
C LYS A 185 12.13 1.71 -26.87
N PRO A 186 11.63 0.76 -26.06
CA PRO A 186 10.36 0.11 -26.36
C PRO A 186 9.19 1.10 -26.23
N ILE A 187 8.28 1.11 -27.19
CA ILE A 187 7.00 1.82 -27.07
C ILE A 187 6.12 1.03 -26.11
N MET A 188 5.77 1.65 -24.99
CA MET A 188 4.95 1.08 -23.93
C MET A 188 3.76 2.02 -23.65
N PRO A 189 2.69 1.57 -22.98
CA PRO A 189 1.64 2.45 -22.53
C PRO A 189 2.21 3.62 -21.71
N GLU A 190 1.81 4.85 -22.05
CA GLU A 190 2.20 6.02 -21.28
C GLU A 190 1.66 5.89 -19.85
N PHE A 191 2.56 5.67 -18.88
CA PHE A 191 2.31 6.13 -17.53
C PHE A 191 2.06 7.64 -17.61
N CYS A 192 1.12 8.18 -16.84
CA CYS A 192 0.84 9.62 -16.78
C CYS A 192 2.10 10.41 -16.34
N GLU A 193 3.03 10.64 -17.26
CA GLU A 193 4.21 11.48 -17.14
C GLU A 193 4.09 12.62 -18.15
N ASN A 194 3.22 13.59 -17.88
CA ASN A 194 3.24 14.88 -18.59
C ASN A 194 2.79 16.01 -17.66
N VAL A 195 3.63 16.28 -16.65
CA VAL A 195 3.71 17.60 -16.01
C VAL A 195 5.16 18.07 -16.16
N PRO A 196 5.45 19.17 -16.89
CA PRO A 196 6.81 19.66 -17.06
C PRO A 196 7.34 20.29 -15.76
N GLY A 197 8.41 19.72 -15.19
CA GLY A 197 9.08 20.24 -13.98
C GLY A 197 10.02 19.26 -13.27
N LYS A 198 10.72 18.39 -14.01
CA LYS A 198 11.55 17.29 -13.48
C LYS A 198 12.91 17.76 -12.95
N ASP A 199 12.90 18.30 -11.73
CA ASP A 199 13.95 18.12 -10.72
C ASP A 199 13.39 17.47 -9.43
N MET A 200 12.08 17.09 -9.40
CA MET A 200 11.39 16.53 -8.22
C MET A 200 11.12 15.02 -8.26
N ASP A 201 11.36 14.34 -9.38
CA ASP A 201 10.75 13.01 -9.65
C ASP A 201 11.61 11.81 -9.24
N ILE A 202 12.43 11.95 -8.19
CA ILE A 202 12.93 10.79 -7.42
C ILE A 202 12.18 10.67 -6.08
N MET A 203 11.44 11.71 -5.67
CA MET A 203 10.80 11.77 -4.35
C MET A 203 9.33 11.29 -4.34
N GLU A 204 8.68 11.09 -5.48
CA GLU A 204 7.28 10.62 -5.54
C GLU A 204 7.10 9.09 -5.49
N GLU A 205 8.14 8.29 -5.75
CA GLU A 205 8.01 6.82 -5.80
C GLU A 205 8.21 6.14 -4.43
N VAL A 206 9.07 6.70 -3.57
CA VAL A 206 9.30 6.19 -2.22
C VAL A 206 8.26 6.77 -1.25
N PRO A 207 7.64 5.97 -0.36
CA PRO A 207 6.75 6.52 0.67
C PRO A 207 7.45 7.61 1.49
N PRO A 208 6.79 8.74 1.81
CA PRO A 208 7.41 9.79 2.61
C PRO A 208 7.99 9.21 3.90
N PRO A 209 9.26 9.47 4.24
CA PRO A 209 9.88 8.88 5.42
C PRO A 209 9.21 9.42 6.69
N LEU A 210 9.12 8.57 7.71
CA LEU A 210 8.76 9.03 9.05
C LEU A 210 10.03 9.61 9.70
N GLU A 211 10.02 10.91 9.96
CA GLU A 211 11.11 11.63 10.63
C GLU A 211 10.66 12.04 12.04
N ILE A 212 11.42 11.61 13.06
CA ILE A 212 11.13 11.91 14.48
C ILE A 212 12.40 12.43 15.14
N ASN A 213 12.39 13.69 15.55
CA ASN A 213 13.50 14.30 16.28
C ASN A 213 13.00 15.24 17.39
N PRO A 214 13.40 15.04 18.68
CA PRO A 214 14.21 13.92 19.19
C PRO A 214 13.52 12.56 18.98
N PRO A 215 14.26 11.43 18.89
CA PRO A 215 13.73 10.09 18.53
C PRO A 215 12.93 9.43 19.67
N LEU A 216 12.07 10.20 20.33
CA LEU A 216 11.30 9.84 21.50
C LEU A 216 9.87 10.39 21.33
N LEU A 217 8.88 9.57 21.62
CA LEU A 217 7.46 9.93 21.49
C LEU A 217 6.60 9.10 22.44
N ASN A 218 5.32 9.42 22.56
CA ASN A 218 4.37 8.49 23.17
C ASN A 218 3.89 7.46 22.13
N ALA A 219 3.56 6.25 22.57
CA ALA A 219 2.83 5.30 21.73
C ALA A 219 1.32 5.60 21.75
N ALA A 220 0.56 5.04 20.81
CA ALA A 220 -0.90 5.05 20.90
C ALA A 220 -1.36 4.39 22.20
N CYS A 221 -2.01 5.17 23.09
CA CYS A 221 -2.36 4.75 24.45
C CYS A 221 -3.51 5.62 25.04
N PRO A 222 -4.11 5.22 26.16
CA PRO A 222 -5.20 5.97 26.82
C PRO A 222 -4.84 7.39 27.25
N TRP A 223 -3.56 7.66 27.54
CA TRP A 223 -3.06 8.97 27.97
C TRP A 223 -2.83 9.95 26.80
N ALA A 224 -3.40 9.66 25.63
CA ALA A 224 -3.39 10.49 24.43
C ALA A 224 -4.79 10.56 23.81
N THR A 225 -5.82 10.72 24.65
CA THR A 225 -7.25 10.68 24.24
C THR A 225 -7.84 12.08 24.07
N THR A 226 -7.57 12.99 25.01
CA THR A 226 -8.22 14.31 25.03
C THR A 226 -7.36 15.39 24.37
N LEU A 227 -7.96 16.54 24.03
CA LEU A 227 -7.23 17.72 23.56
C LEU A 227 -6.11 18.12 24.53
N ASP A 228 -6.36 18.11 25.85
CA ASP A 228 -5.36 18.48 26.85
C ASP A 228 -4.21 17.47 26.95
N ASP A 229 -4.49 16.18 26.76
CA ASP A 229 -3.44 15.16 26.68
C ASP A 229 -2.52 15.42 25.48
N LEU A 230 -3.11 15.58 24.30
CA LEU A 230 -2.37 15.83 23.06
C LEU A 230 -1.59 17.14 23.12
N ARG A 231 -2.19 18.20 23.66
CA ARG A 231 -1.54 19.50 23.83
C ARG A 231 -0.34 19.40 24.78
N ARG A 232 -0.47 18.72 25.93
CA ARG A 232 0.66 18.51 26.86
C ARG A 232 1.79 17.68 26.25
N LEU A 233 1.45 16.61 25.53
CA LEU A 233 2.44 15.78 24.83
C LEU A 233 3.16 16.57 23.72
N TYR A 234 2.43 17.40 22.98
CA TYR A 234 2.99 18.23 21.92
C TYR A 234 3.86 19.36 22.48
N ALA A 235 3.47 19.98 23.60
CA ALA A 235 4.25 21.02 24.26
C ALA A 235 5.55 20.51 24.91
N CYS A 236 5.67 19.19 25.15
CA CYS A 236 6.89 18.60 25.73
C CYS A 236 8.09 18.73 24.76
N PRO A 237 9.18 19.44 25.13
CA PRO A 237 10.32 19.63 24.21
C PRO A 237 11.12 18.34 23.95
N TRP A 238 10.91 17.31 24.77
CA TRP A 238 11.63 16.04 24.70
C TRP A 238 10.96 14.99 23.81
N THR A 239 9.78 15.28 23.25
CA THR A 239 9.14 14.41 22.26
C THR A 239 9.29 14.98 20.85
N GLY A 240 9.66 14.14 19.89
CA GLY A 240 9.78 14.49 18.47
C GLY A 240 8.51 14.28 17.67
N ALA A 241 7.54 13.55 18.22
CA ALA A 241 6.20 13.39 17.66
C ALA A 241 5.20 13.04 18.78
N VAL A 242 3.90 13.09 18.46
CA VAL A 242 2.81 12.66 19.36
C VAL A 242 1.93 11.64 18.66
N THR A 243 1.66 10.50 19.28
CA THR A 243 0.76 9.49 18.72
C THR A 243 -0.61 9.58 19.38
N THR A 244 -1.70 9.66 18.61
CA THR A 244 -3.06 9.64 19.18
C THR A 244 -3.41 8.25 19.71
N ARG A 245 -4.38 8.16 20.63
CA ARG A 245 -5.05 6.87 20.88
C ARG A 245 -5.68 6.37 19.58
N THR A 246 -5.63 5.05 19.35
CA THR A 246 -6.23 4.44 18.16
C THR A 246 -7.73 4.72 18.08
N SER A 247 -8.19 5.36 17.01
CA SER A 247 -9.60 5.69 16.75
C SER A 247 -10.19 4.93 15.56
N LEU A 248 -11.50 4.74 15.57
CA LEU A 248 -12.28 4.33 14.39
C LEU A 248 -12.97 5.55 13.76
N ILE A 249 -13.48 5.40 12.54
CA ILE A 249 -14.30 6.43 11.87
C ILE A 249 -15.48 6.86 12.75
N HIS A 250 -16.15 5.91 13.41
CA HIS A 250 -17.36 6.16 14.21
C HIS A 250 -17.12 6.07 15.72
N GLY A 251 -15.86 5.99 16.17
CA GLY A 251 -15.53 5.72 17.57
C GLY A 251 -15.76 4.25 17.96
N PHE A 252 -15.35 3.91 19.18
CA PHE A 252 -15.44 2.57 19.75
C PHE A 252 -16.49 2.53 20.85
N ASP A 253 -17.25 1.44 20.93
CA ASP A 253 -18.22 1.20 22.01
C ASP A 253 -17.49 0.91 23.33
N HIS A 254 -17.06 1.97 23.99
CA HIS A 254 -16.26 1.91 25.20
C HIS A 254 -17.16 1.80 26.44
N ASP A 255 -17.12 0.64 27.07
CA ASP A 255 -17.68 0.37 28.41
C ASP A 255 -16.61 0.51 29.50
N PRO A 256 -16.63 1.55 30.36
CA PRO A 256 -15.67 1.73 31.46
C PRO A 256 -15.67 0.60 32.50
N ALA A 257 -16.74 -0.19 32.59
CA ALA A 257 -16.79 -1.34 33.49
C ALA A 257 -16.02 -2.56 32.94
N LYS A 258 -15.78 -2.63 31.63
CA LYS A 258 -15.09 -3.75 30.96
C LYS A 258 -13.72 -3.38 30.43
N HIS A 259 -13.53 -2.13 30.04
CA HIS A 259 -12.30 -1.64 29.42
C HIS A 259 -11.48 -0.90 30.47
N GLN A 260 -10.66 -1.66 31.18
CA GLN A 260 -9.95 -1.22 32.37
C GLN A 260 -8.44 -1.42 32.21
N TYR A 261 -7.68 -0.90 33.16
CA TYR A 261 -6.26 -1.14 33.29
C TYR A 261 -5.87 -1.10 34.76
N THR A 262 -4.74 -1.74 35.07
CA THR A 262 -4.07 -1.56 36.36
C THR A 262 -2.56 -1.57 36.16
N PHE A 263 -1.86 -0.96 37.12
CA PHE A 263 -0.41 -1.00 37.21
C PHE A 263 0.00 -1.99 38.31
N PHE A 264 1.11 -2.69 38.09
CA PHE A 264 1.62 -3.67 39.06
C PHE A 264 3.16 -3.69 39.07
N ASP A 265 3.72 -4.22 40.15
CA ASP A 265 5.15 -4.52 40.25
C ASP A 265 5.41 -5.93 39.74
N ALA A 266 5.98 -6.04 38.54
CA ALA A 266 6.29 -7.32 37.94
C ALA A 266 7.35 -8.13 38.69
N GLY A 267 8.21 -7.46 39.47
CA GLY A 267 9.22 -8.14 40.28
C GLY A 267 8.67 -8.68 41.59
N GLN A 268 7.42 -8.35 41.94
CA GLN A 268 6.81 -8.65 43.25
C GLN A 268 7.71 -8.23 44.42
N THR A 269 8.45 -7.14 44.24
CA THR A 269 9.42 -6.61 45.20
C THR A 269 8.80 -5.70 46.26
N GLY A 270 7.53 -5.32 46.07
CA GLY A 270 6.84 -4.33 46.90
C GLY A 270 7.28 -2.90 46.61
N LEU A 271 7.96 -2.67 45.48
CA LEU A 271 8.39 -1.35 45.02
C LEU A 271 7.30 -0.69 44.16
N ALA A 272 7.60 0.50 43.64
CA ALA A 272 6.72 1.20 42.72
C ALA A 272 6.43 0.34 41.47
N PRO A 273 5.20 0.38 40.94
CA PRO A 273 4.82 -0.43 39.80
C PRO A 273 5.64 -0.06 38.56
N ASN A 274 5.95 -1.09 37.76
CA ASN A 274 6.75 -0.98 36.54
C ASN A 274 6.09 -1.69 35.33
N ALA A 275 4.90 -2.23 35.54
CA ALA A 275 4.15 -2.98 34.54
C ALA A 275 2.70 -2.51 34.51
N SER A 276 2.04 -2.81 33.39
CA SER A 276 0.62 -2.53 33.22
C SER A 276 -0.05 -3.71 32.55
N ILE A 277 -1.28 -4.02 32.95
CA ILE A 277 -2.17 -4.93 32.23
C ILE A 277 -3.46 -4.17 31.92
N ASN A 278 -4.03 -4.38 30.74
CA ASN A 278 -5.22 -3.66 30.31
C ASN A 278 -6.13 -4.50 29.42
N SER A 279 -7.42 -4.26 29.54
CA SER A 279 -8.48 -4.78 28.68
C SER A 279 -9.06 -3.70 27.78
N PHE A 280 -8.33 -2.60 27.55
CA PHE A 280 -8.81 -1.53 26.70
C PHE A 280 -8.99 -1.99 25.26
N GLY A 281 -10.11 -1.61 24.65
CA GLY A 281 -10.27 -1.57 23.21
C GLY A 281 -9.74 -0.25 22.63
N TYR A 282 -10.46 0.30 21.67
CA TYR A 282 -10.06 1.52 20.97
C TYR A 282 -10.64 2.79 21.64
N SER A 283 -10.40 3.96 21.05
CA SER A 283 -10.92 5.24 21.54
C SER A 283 -12.44 5.34 21.37
N PRO A 284 -13.20 5.84 22.37
CA PRO A 284 -14.60 6.19 22.18
C PRO A 284 -14.81 7.37 21.23
N LEU A 285 -13.81 8.26 21.12
CA LEU A 285 -13.85 9.38 20.20
C LEU A 285 -13.54 8.92 18.76
N ALA A 286 -14.28 9.47 17.81
CA ALA A 286 -14.10 9.27 16.38
C ALA A 286 -12.81 9.92 15.86
N LEU A 287 -12.31 9.43 14.71
CA LEU A 287 -11.14 10.00 14.02
C LEU A 287 -11.26 11.52 13.82
N GLU A 288 -12.42 12.00 13.40
CA GLU A 288 -12.65 13.43 13.15
C GLU A 288 -12.45 14.29 14.41
N SER A 289 -12.80 13.78 15.59
CA SER A 289 -12.54 14.48 16.86
C SER A 289 -11.05 14.69 17.10
N TYR A 290 -10.22 13.67 16.83
CA TYR A 290 -8.77 13.79 16.93
C TYR A 290 -8.19 14.77 15.92
N LEU A 291 -8.66 14.74 14.66
CA LEU A 291 -8.25 15.71 13.64
C LEU A 291 -8.62 17.14 14.05
N GLY A 292 -9.79 17.35 14.66
CA GLY A 292 -10.18 18.65 15.22
C GLY A 292 -9.29 19.12 16.38
N PHE A 293 -8.91 18.21 17.29
CA PHE A 293 -7.95 18.53 18.36
C PHE A 293 -6.58 18.91 17.80
N ILE A 294 -6.08 18.13 16.84
CA ILE A 294 -4.81 18.39 16.16
C ILE A 294 -4.87 19.74 15.42
N LYS A 295 -5.98 20.05 14.74
CA LYS A 295 -6.19 21.36 14.11
C LYS A 295 -6.13 22.50 15.11
N THR A 296 -6.77 22.34 16.26
CA THR A 296 -6.74 23.33 17.35
C THR A 296 -5.29 23.58 17.81
N ILE A 297 -4.52 22.52 18.03
CA ILE A 297 -3.10 22.63 18.42
C ILE A 297 -2.26 23.27 17.30
N SER A 298 -2.54 22.96 16.03
CA SER A 298 -1.90 23.58 14.87
C SER A 298 -2.18 25.09 14.81
N ASP A 299 -3.41 25.51 15.08
CA ASP A 299 -3.80 26.92 15.05
C ASP A 299 -3.13 27.73 16.16
N GLU A 300 -2.87 27.10 17.31
CA GLU A 300 -2.10 27.65 18.43
C GLU A 300 -0.61 27.86 18.10
N GLN A 301 -0.06 27.23 17.05
CA GLN A 301 1.36 27.38 16.70
C GLN A 301 1.61 28.70 15.96
N SER A 302 2.63 29.45 16.37
CA SER A 302 3.02 30.70 15.70
C SER A 302 3.78 30.48 14.39
N ALA A 303 4.40 29.31 14.21
CA ALA A 303 5.21 28.96 13.05
C ALA A 303 5.06 27.47 12.68
N ARG A 304 5.59 27.09 11.51
CA ARG A 304 5.67 25.68 11.13
C ARG A 304 6.67 24.93 12.01
N SER A 305 6.34 23.69 12.36
CA SER A 305 7.13 22.81 13.21
C SER A 305 7.44 21.50 12.49
N SER A 306 8.63 20.94 12.72
CA SER A 306 8.98 19.60 12.26
C SER A 306 8.41 18.49 13.15
N LYS A 307 8.03 18.81 14.40
CA LYS A 307 7.37 17.90 15.32
C LYS A 307 5.93 17.70 14.88
N GLY A 308 5.57 16.45 14.55
CA GLY A 308 4.27 16.10 14.00
C GLY A 308 3.41 15.24 14.91
N PHE A 309 2.28 14.80 14.34
CA PHE A 309 1.40 13.80 14.94
C PHE A 309 1.37 12.52 14.12
N ILE A 310 1.36 11.37 14.81
CA ILE A 310 1.02 10.07 14.24
C ILE A 310 -0.43 9.77 14.64
N VAL A 311 -1.33 9.79 13.67
CA VAL A 311 -2.75 9.51 13.88
C VAL A 311 -2.95 7.99 13.80
N SER A 312 -3.17 7.36 14.95
CA SER A 312 -3.39 5.91 15.04
C SER A 312 -4.85 5.57 14.74
N VAL A 313 -5.09 4.69 13.78
CA VAL A 313 -6.42 4.29 13.30
C VAL A 313 -6.55 2.78 13.16
N THR A 314 -7.80 2.30 13.14
CA THR A 314 -8.13 0.91 12.86
C THR A 314 -9.54 0.83 12.27
N GLY A 315 -9.92 -0.32 11.75
CA GLY A 315 -11.18 -0.58 11.03
C GLY A 315 -10.97 -1.71 10.03
N ASP A 316 -11.98 -2.01 9.22
CA ASP A 316 -11.80 -2.95 8.10
C ASP A 316 -11.06 -2.25 6.93
N PRO A 317 -10.60 -2.97 5.88
CA PRO A 317 -9.74 -2.37 4.85
C PRO A 317 -10.32 -1.13 4.14
N GLU A 318 -11.65 -1.07 3.94
CA GLU A 318 -12.32 0.12 3.39
C GLU A 318 -12.25 1.33 4.33
N ASP A 319 -12.32 1.09 5.65
CA ASP A 319 -12.19 2.16 6.63
C ASP A 319 -10.77 2.72 6.63
N ILE A 320 -9.75 1.90 6.38
CA ILE A 320 -8.36 2.36 6.29
C ILE A 320 -8.17 3.29 5.09
N GLU A 321 -8.79 2.99 3.94
CA GLU A 321 -8.78 3.90 2.80
C GLU A 321 -9.42 5.25 3.13
N ARG A 322 -10.58 5.23 3.81
CA ARG A 322 -11.26 6.46 4.26
C ARG A 322 -10.41 7.23 5.27
N CYS A 323 -9.83 6.55 6.25
CA CYS A 323 -8.94 7.15 7.25
C CYS A 323 -7.74 7.83 6.58
N TYR A 324 -7.10 7.16 5.62
CA TYR A 324 -5.97 7.74 4.88
C TYR A 324 -6.38 9.04 4.19
N LYS A 325 -7.49 9.02 3.43
CA LYS A 325 -7.99 10.21 2.72
C LYS A 325 -8.29 11.37 3.68
N LEU A 326 -8.91 11.10 4.82
CA LEU A 326 -9.21 12.12 5.84
C LEU A 326 -7.94 12.72 6.44
N ILE A 327 -6.98 11.90 6.84
CA ILE A 327 -5.73 12.36 7.47
C ILE A 327 -4.86 13.11 6.46
N ALA A 328 -4.72 12.57 5.24
CA ALA A 328 -3.95 13.18 4.17
C ALA A 328 -4.54 14.52 3.70
N THR A 329 -5.88 14.64 3.69
CA THR A 329 -6.54 15.93 3.42
C THR A 329 -6.27 16.91 4.55
N ALA A 330 -6.47 16.49 5.82
CA ALA A 330 -6.22 17.36 6.96
C ALA A 330 -4.77 17.86 7.03
N ALA A 331 -3.80 17.05 6.61
CA ALA A 331 -2.39 17.40 6.62
C ALA A 331 -2.04 18.65 5.78
N GLN A 332 -2.84 18.98 4.76
CA GLN A 332 -2.61 20.14 3.88
C GLN A 332 -2.70 21.48 4.63
N ASP A 333 -3.56 21.53 5.65
CA ASP A 333 -3.91 22.75 6.38
C ASP A 333 -3.26 22.83 7.77
N MET A 334 -2.27 21.97 8.06
CA MET A 334 -1.56 21.92 9.34
C MET A 334 -0.21 22.63 9.30
N LYS A 335 0.20 23.20 10.43
CA LYS A 335 1.53 23.81 10.62
C LYS A 335 2.62 22.80 10.96
N PHE A 336 2.31 21.51 10.96
CA PHE A 336 3.26 20.43 11.24
C PHE A 336 2.86 19.16 10.47
N PRO A 337 3.79 18.20 10.27
CA PRO A 337 3.51 17.00 9.50
C PRO A 337 2.53 16.07 10.25
N LEU A 338 1.72 15.35 9.48
CA LEU A 338 0.92 14.21 9.95
C LEU A 338 1.45 12.91 9.34
N ALA A 339 1.40 11.86 10.13
CA ALA A 339 1.58 10.48 9.70
C ALA A 339 0.38 9.64 10.14
N MET A 340 0.17 8.49 9.51
CA MET A 340 -0.89 7.54 9.87
C MET A 340 -0.29 6.24 10.38
N GLU A 341 -0.80 5.73 11.49
CA GLU A 341 -0.49 4.38 11.99
C GLU A 341 -1.73 3.51 11.88
N ILE A 342 -1.65 2.40 11.15
CA ILE A 342 -2.70 1.39 11.07
C ILE A 342 -2.44 0.36 12.19
N ASN A 343 -3.34 0.33 13.18
CA ASN A 343 -3.24 -0.60 14.30
C ASN A 343 -4.00 -1.90 13.98
N LEU A 344 -3.23 -2.95 13.65
CA LEU A 344 -3.74 -4.30 13.35
C LEU A 344 -3.35 -5.32 14.44
N SER A 345 -3.12 -4.86 15.67
CA SER A 345 -2.42 -5.63 16.71
C SER A 345 -3.11 -5.72 18.06
N CYS A 346 -4.28 -5.10 18.24
CA CYS A 346 -4.95 -5.06 19.53
C CYS A 346 -5.41 -6.47 19.99
N PRO A 347 -4.94 -6.97 21.15
CA PRO A 347 -5.31 -8.31 21.63
C PRO A 347 -6.68 -8.36 22.33
N ASN A 348 -7.29 -7.21 22.61
CA ASN A 348 -8.47 -7.10 23.46
C ASN A 348 -9.79 -7.09 22.66
N ILE A 349 -9.76 -7.42 21.36
CA ILE A 349 -10.95 -7.54 20.53
C ILE A 349 -11.50 -8.98 20.63
N PRO A 350 -12.73 -9.18 21.14
CA PRO A 350 -13.26 -10.52 21.38
C PRO A 350 -13.31 -11.36 20.09
N ASN A 351 -12.96 -12.65 20.21
CA ASN A 351 -13.13 -13.68 19.17
C ASN A 351 -12.45 -13.40 17.81
N ARG A 352 -11.50 -12.45 17.74
CA ARG A 352 -10.78 -12.12 16.50
C ARG A 352 -9.28 -12.09 16.78
N GLN A 353 -8.50 -12.93 16.10
CA GLN A 353 -7.05 -12.80 16.12
C GLN A 353 -6.66 -11.46 15.45
N PRO A 354 -5.63 -10.74 15.97
CA PRO A 354 -5.18 -9.52 15.31
C PRO A 354 -4.80 -9.77 13.84
N PRO A 355 -5.25 -8.92 12.89
CA PRO A 355 -5.02 -9.15 11.46
C PRO A 355 -3.55 -9.30 11.08
N ALA A 356 -2.64 -8.67 11.82
CA ALA A 356 -1.20 -8.72 11.58
C ALA A 356 -0.54 -10.09 11.84
N TYR A 357 -1.30 -11.12 12.20
CA TYR A 357 -0.84 -12.51 12.22
C TYR A 357 -1.19 -13.31 10.94
N SER A 358 -1.96 -12.72 10.01
CA SER A 358 -2.41 -13.38 8.78
C SER A 358 -1.91 -12.62 7.55
N GLN A 359 -1.26 -13.34 6.63
CA GLN A 359 -0.78 -12.76 5.38
C GLN A 359 -1.94 -12.21 4.55
N ASP A 360 -3.01 -12.98 4.38
CA ASP A 360 -4.16 -12.58 3.55
C ASP A 360 -4.82 -11.31 4.06
N LEU A 361 -5.01 -11.21 5.39
CA LEU A 361 -5.56 -10.00 5.99
C LEU A 361 -4.61 -8.82 5.81
N LEU A 362 -3.31 -8.99 6.12
CA LEU A 362 -2.29 -7.94 5.89
C LEU A 362 -2.30 -7.45 4.45
N SER A 363 -2.33 -8.36 3.47
CA SER A 363 -2.36 -8.02 2.05
C SER A 363 -3.62 -7.24 1.68
N ALA A 364 -4.79 -7.55 2.25
CA ALA A 364 -6.01 -6.77 2.01
C ALA A 364 -5.92 -5.32 2.52
N TYR A 365 -5.31 -5.11 3.69
CA TYR A 365 -5.06 -3.77 4.23
C TYR A 365 -4.05 -3.00 3.39
N LEU A 366 -2.94 -3.65 2.99
CA LEU A 366 -1.91 -3.03 2.16
C LEU A 366 -2.44 -2.66 0.77
N PHE A 367 -3.25 -3.54 0.17
CA PHE A 367 -3.93 -3.26 -1.10
C PHE A 367 -4.88 -2.05 -0.99
N SER A 368 -5.67 -1.98 0.08
CA SER A 368 -6.59 -0.84 0.30
C SER A 368 -5.83 0.46 0.52
N LEU A 369 -4.69 0.43 1.22
CA LEU A 369 -3.80 1.58 1.35
C LEU A 369 -3.22 2.01 0.00
N GLN A 370 -2.74 1.07 -0.82
CA GLN A 370 -2.23 1.37 -2.16
C GLN A 370 -3.31 2.01 -3.04
N ARG A 371 -4.54 1.49 -3.00
CA ARG A 371 -5.69 2.07 -3.69
C ARG A 371 -5.99 3.48 -3.18
N ALA A 372 -5.93 3.71 -1.88
CA ALA A 372 -6.13 5.04 -1.29
C ALA A 372 -5.08 6.06 -1.77
N ILE A 373 -3.82 5.63 -1.85
CA ILE A 373 -2.71 6.44 -2.36
C ILE A 373 -2.89 6.73 -3.85
N ALA A 374 -3.17 5.70 -4.66
CA ALA A 374 -3.33 5.82 -6.11
C ALA A 374 -4.53 6.69 -6.50
N THR A 375 -5.67 6.53 -5.82
CA THR A 375 -6.90 7.31 -6.09
C THR A 375 -6.87 8.73 -5.52
N GLY A 376 -5.89 9.07 -4.68
CA GLY A 376 -5.73 10.42 -4.15
C GLY A 376 -5.35 11.46 -5.22
N GLY A 377 -4.71 11.03 -6.31
CA GLY A 377 -4.22 11.90 -7.38
C GLY A 377 -3.20 12.95 -6.90
N VAL A 378 -2.84 13.88 -7.79
CA VAL A 378 -1.90 15.00 -7.52
C VAL A 378 -2.36 15.98 -6.43
N ASN A 379 -3.64 15.95 -6.04
CA ASN A 379 -4.22 16.90 -5.09
C ASN A 379 -4.20 16.42 -3.63
N LEU A 380 -3.83 15.15 -3.37
CA LEU A 380 -3.78 14.61 -2.02
C LEU A 380 -2.33 14.52 -1.53
N THR A 381 -2.02 15.23 -0.43
CA THR A 381 -0.68 15.18 0.18
C THR A 381 -0.35 13.76 0.63
N ARG A 382 0.76 13.22 0.12
CA ARG A 382 1.34 11.96 0.59
C ARG A 382 1.82 12.14 2.03
N ILE A 383 1.41 11.23 2.92
CA ILE A 383 1.83 11.19 4.33
C ILE A 383 2.57 9.89 4.64
N PRO A 384 3.48 9.86 5.62
CA PRO A 384 4.06 8.61 6.10
C PRO A 384 2.95 7.70 6.67
N VAL A 385 2.97 6.42 6.28
CA VAL A 385 2.01 5.43 6.80
C VAL A 385 2.76 4.24 7.38
N GLY A 386 2.32 3.74 8.52
CA GLY A 386 2.95 2.59 9.16
C GLY A 386 1.97 1.60 9.77
N LEU A 387 2.49 0.44 10.13
CA LEU A 387 1.74 -0.63 10.80
C LEU A 387 2.19 -0.77 12.25
N LYS A 388 1.23 -0.89 13.18
CA LYS A 388 1.52 -1.33 14.55
C LYS A 388 1.30 -2.83 14.67
N THR A 389 2.36 -3.57 14.95
CA THR A 389 2.35 -5.04 15.01
C THR A 389 2.12 -5.56 16.43
N PRO A 390 1.55 -6.78 16.58
CA PRO A 390 1.45 -7.43 17.87
C PRO A 390 2.82 -8.00 18.26
N PRO A 391 3.00 -8.48 19.50
CA PRO A 391 4.26 -9.12 19.87
C PRO A 391 4.37 -10.45 19.13
N TYR A 392 5.34 -10.55 18.22
CA TYR A 392 5.66 -11.81 17.57
C TYR A 392 6.55 -12.64 18.49
N THR A 393 6.13 -13.88 18.70
CA THR A 393 6.74 -14.88 19.59
C THR A 393 7.29 -16.06 18.81
N HIS A 394 6.91 -16.24 17.53
CA HIS A 394 7.36 -17.31 16.65
C HIS A 394 7.96 -16.75 15.36
N ALA A 395 9.00 -17.42 14.83
CA ALA A 395 9.70 -16.99 13.62
C ALA A 395 8.76 -16.88 12.39
N THR A 396 7.76 -17.76 12.30
CA THR A 396 6.79 -17.78 11.20
C THR A 396 5.95 -16.50 11.14
N GLU A 397 5.66 -15.87 12.28
CA GLU A 397 4.86 -14.64 12.32
C GLU A 397 5.61 -13.46 11.68
N TYR A 398 6.94 -13.41 11.87
CA TYR A 398 7.79 -12.45 11.17
C TYR A 398 7.82 -12.72 9.66
N GLN A 399 7.95 -13.99 9.27
CA GLN A 399 7.95 -14.38 7.85
C GLN A 399 6.64 -14.02 7.17
N THR A 400 5.51 -14.24 7.84
CA THR A 400 4.17 -13.83 7.39
C THR A 400 4.08 -12.33 7.14
N LEU A 401 4.57 -11.51 8.06
CA LEU A 401 4.60 -10.06 7.86
C LEU A 401 5.49 -9.69 6.67
N ILE A 402 6.72 -10.17 6.63
CA ILE A 402 7.68 -9.83 5.57
C ILE A 402 7.16 -10.25 4.20
N ALA A 403 6.58 -11.45 4.07
CA ALA A 403 5.98 -11.92 2.82
C ALA A 403 4.83 -10.99 2.35
N ALA A 404 3.97 -10.52 3.26
CA ALA A 404 2.93 -9.54 2.93
C ALA A 404 3.53 -8.20 2.46
N LEU A 405 4.59 -7.71 3.11
CA LEU A 405 5.26 -6.46 2.73
C LEU A 405 5.96 -6.58 1.38
N GLU A 406 6.61 -7.71 1.10
CA GLU A 406 7.26 -8.01 -0.18
C GLU A 406 6.24 -8.13 -1.32
N GLN A 407 5.09 -8.76 -1.05
CA GLN A 407 3.99 -8.85 -2.00
C GLN A 407 3.41 -7.46 -2.29
N ALA A 408 3.17 -6.65 -1.26
CA ALA A 408 2.73 -5.28 -1.46
C ALA A 408 3.75 -4.46 -2.25
N ALA A 409 5.04 -4.62 -1.97
CA ALA A 409 6.11 -3.97 -2.74
C ALA A 409 6.08 -4.36 -4.22
N ALA A 410 5.91 -5.65 -4.52
CA ALA A 410 5.80 -6.16 -5.89
C ALA A 410 4.56 -5.64 -6.65
N ASN A 411 3.50 -5.28 -5.93
CA ASN A 411 2.26 -4.75 -6.51
C ASN A 411 2.27 -3.23 -6.73
N THR A 412 3.36 -2.51 -6.37
CA THR A 412 3.45 -1.07 -6.63
C THR A 412 3.73 -0.77 -8.10
N SER A 413 3.11 0.28 -8.62
CA SER A 413 3.25 0.73 -10.01
C SER A 413 4.62 1.34 -10.35
N SER A 414 5.47 1.55 -9.34
CA SER A 414 6.63 2.45 -9.40
C SER A 414 7.78 1.94 -8.53
N GLY A 415 8.60 1.02 -9.04
CA GLY A 415 9.93 0.74 -8.46
C GLY A 415 10.03 -0.30 -7.34
N GLY A 416 8.99 -1.11 -7.08
CA GLY A 416 9.16 -2.36 -6.34
C GLY A 416 9.44 -2.23 -4.83
N VAL A 417 9.09 -1.11 -4.20
CA VAL A 417 9.23 -0.89 -2.75
C VAL A 417 7.89 -0.95 -2.02
N CYS A 418 7.91 -1.36 -0.75
CA CYS A 418 6.69 -1.46 0.06
C CYS A 418 6.07 -0.06 0.30
N PRO A 419 4.73 0.09 0.23
CA PRO A 419 4.05 1.38 0.41
C PRO A 419 4.11 1.94 1.84
N LEU A 420 4.61 1.19 2.82
CA LEU A 420 4.76 1.66 4.19
C LEU A 420 6.06 2.44 4.40
N SER A 421 6.00 3.41 5.29
CA SER A 421 7.14 4.21 5.75
C SER A 421 7.72 3.71 7.08
N PHE A 422 6.90 3.08 7.93
CA PHE A 422 7.35 2.61 9.24
C PHE A 422 6.57 1.42 9.81
N ILE A 423 7.14 0.77 10.82
CA ILE A 423 6.50 -0.27 11.65
C ILE A 423 6.69 0.11 13.11
N THR A 424 5.60 0.15 13.89
CA THR A 424 5.62 0.30 15.33
C THR A 424 5.60 -1.08 16.00
N ALA A 425 6.71 -1.46 16.64
CA ALA A 425 6.89 -2.75 17.28
C ALA A 425 7.21 -2.55 18.77
N THR A 426 6.34 -2.88 19.72
CA THR A 426 5.13 -3.70 19.57
C THR A 426 3.94 -3.25 20.45
N ASN A 427 2.76 -3.79 20.18
CA ASN A 427 1.56 -3.66 21.01
C ASN A 427 1.68 -4.51 22.29
N THR A 428 0.66 -4.52 23.15
CA THR A 428 0.64 -5.35 24.36
C THR A 428 0.50 -6.83 24.04
N LEU A 429 1.06 -7.71 24.89
CA LEU A 429 0.89 -9.16 24.74
C LEU A 429 -0.41 -9.61 25.41
N GLY A 430 -1.35 -10.14 24.62
CA GLY A 430 -2.66 -10.60 25.09
C GLY A 430 -2.65 -11.85 25.95
N MET A 431 -3.83 -12.23 26.45
CA MET A 431 -4.06 -13.46 27.22
C MET A 431 -3.14 -13.62 28.44
N CYS A 432 -2.69 -12.51 29.01
CA CYS A 432 -1.93 -12.48 30.25
C CYS A 432 -2.88 -12.29 31.44
N LEU A 433 -2.50 -12.83 32.59
CA LEU A 433 -3.27 -12.76 33.83
C LEU A 433 -2.41 -12.14 34.93
N VAL A 434 -2.96 -11.17 35.65
CA VAL A 434 -2.38 -10.68 36.92
C VAL A 434 -3.34 -11.04 38.04
N VAL A 435 -2.86 -11.82 39.00
CA VAL A 435 -3.61 -12.24 40.19
C VAL A 435 -3.07 -11.44 41.38
N ALA A 436 -3.96 -10.80 42.15
CA ALA A 436 -3.61 -10.21 43.45
C ALA A 436 -4.06 -11.10 44.60
N ASP A 437 -3.42 -10.92 45.76
CA ASP A 437 -3.69 -11.69 46.97
C ASP A 437 -5.08 -11.42 47.57
N ASP A 438 -5.73 -10.31 47.21
CA ASP A 438 -6.97 -9.79 47.76
C ASP A 438 -8.15 -9.70 46.75
N GLY A 439 -8.02 -10.29 45.54
CA GLY A 439 -9.13 -10.48 44.58
C GLY A 439 -8.80 -10.13 43.12
N ASP A 440 -9.81 -10.22 42.24
CA ASP A 440 -9.67 -9.92 40.80
C ASP A 440 -9.39 -8.42 40.56
N LEU A 441 -8.18 -8.09 40.11
CA LEU A 441 -7.75 -6.70 39.87
C LEU A 441 -8.37 -6.03 38.63
N LEU A 442 -8.96 -6.80 37.72
CA LEU A 442 -9.41 -6.33 36.42
C LEU A 442 -10.66 -7.07 35.97
N SER A 443 -11.67 -6.35 35.49
CA SER A 443 -12.73 -6.94 34.66
C SER A 443 -12.33 -6.82 33.18
N SER A 444 -12.44 -7.91 32.41
CA SER A 444 -12.16 -7.92 30.97
C SER A 444 -13.26 -8.63 30.17
N PRO A 445 -13.39 -8.33 28.87
CA PRO A 445 -14.27 -9.08 27.97
C PRO A 445 -13.95 -10.59 27.87
N ALA A 446 -12.71 -11.00 28.18
CA ALA A 446 -12.26 -12.39 28.19
C ALA A 446 -12.41 -13.08 29.56
N GLY A 447 -12.98 -12.39 30.56
CA GLY A 447 -13.09 -12.85 31.96
C GLY A 447 -12.28 -11.98 32.93
N PRO A 448 -12.46 -12.13 34.25
CA PRO A 448 -11.70 -11.37 35.24
C PRO A 448 -10.19 -11.63 35.10
N GLY A 449 -9.38 -10.59 35.28
CA GLY A 449 -7.92 -10.62 35.35
C GLY A 449 -7.17 -10.71 34.01
N PHE A 450 -7.83 -11.08 32.91
CA PHE A 450 -7.19 -11.24 31.61
C PHE A 450 -7.01 -9.92 30.85
N GLY A 451 -5.88 -9.76 30.16
CA GLY A 451 -5.65 -8.60 29.31
C GLY A 451 -4.29 -8.58 28.62
N GLY A 452 -4.01 -7.45 27.97
CA GLY A 452 -2.73 -7.14 27.35
C GLY A 452 -1.71 -6.64 28.38
N VAL A 453 -0.62 -7.40 28.60
CA VAL A 453 0.49 -6.96 29.46
C VAL A 453 1.48 -6.08 28.69
N ALA A 454 2.01 -5.08 29.39
CA ALA A 454 3.05 -4.17 28.94
C ALA A 454 3.93 -3.72 30.14
N GLY A 455 4.86 -2.81 29.87
CA GLY A 455 5.87 -2.38 30.85
C GLY A 455 7.04 -3.35 30.93
N ALA A 456 7.73 -3.37 32.07
CA ALA A 456 9.00 -4.10 32.23
C ALA A 456 8.98 -5.57 31.74
N PRO A 457 7.94 -6.39 31.99
CA PRO A 457 7.87 -7.78 31.52
C PRO A 457 7.95 -7.94 30.00
N LEU A 458 7.40 -6.98 29.25
CA LEU A 458 7.34 -7.04 27.80
C LEU A 458 8.66 -6.62 27.15
N HIS A 459 9.55 -5.94 27.88
CA HIS A 459 10.72 -5.30 27.31
C HIS A 459 11.65 -6.26 26.55
N PRO A 460 12.04 -7.44 27.07
CA PRO A 460 12.91 -8.35 26.34
C PRO A 460 12.29 -8.86 25.03
N LEU A 461 10.99 -9.17 25.04
CA LEU A 461 10.26 -9.59 23.84
C LEU A 461 10.19 -8.46 22.81
N ALA A 462 9.95 -7.23 23.26
CA ALA A 462 9.91 -6.06 22.39
C ALA A 462 11.27 -5.76 21.74
N LEU A 463 12.37 -5.89 22.50
CA LEU A 463 13.74 -5.78 21.95
C LEU A 463 13.99 -6.83 20.85
N GLY A 464 13.56 -8.08 21.08
CA GLY A 464 13.64 -9.15 20.08
C GLY A 464 12.85 -8.83 18.81
N ASN A 465 11.64 -8.28 18.96
CA ASN A 465 10.80 -7.86 17.84
C ASN A 465 11.48 -6.76 17.02
N VAL A 466 11.97 -5.71 17.67
CA VAL A 466 12.68 -4.60 17.00
C VAL A 466 13.91 -5.11 16.25
N ALA A 467 14.75 -5.92 16.90
CA ALA A 467 15.98 -6.43 16.30
C ALA A 467 15.71 -7.37 15.12
N MET A 468 14.74 -8.27 15.26
CA MET A 468 14.39 -9.21 14.20
C MET A 468 13.75 -8.48 13.01
N LEU A 469 12.81 -7.56 13.24
CA LEU A 469 12.20 -6.77 12.17
C LEU A 469 13.25 -5.94 11.44
N ARG A 470 14.12 -5.22 12.15
CA ARG A 470 15.20 -4.46 11.50
C ARG A 470 16.06 -5.36 10.62
N ARG A 471 16.52 -6.51 11.14
CA ARG A 471 17.33 -7.48 10.38
C ARG A 471 16.62 -7.98 9.12
N LEU A 472 15.34 -8.32 9.21
CA LEU A 472 14.58 -8.85 8.08
C LEU A 472 14.31 -7.77 7.02
N LEU A 473 13.96 -6.56 7.44
CA LEU A 473 13.80 -5.41 6.54
C LEU A 473 15.11 -5.09 5.81
N ASP A 474 16.26 -5.15 6.51
CA ASP A 474 17.59 -4.94 5.91
C ASP A 474 18.00 -6.09 4.97
N SER A 475 17.58 -7.32 5.27
CA SER A 475 17.85 -8.48 4.41
C SER A 475 17.15 -8.38 3.05
N ASN A 476 16.08 -7.58 2.95
CA ASN A 476 15.44 -7.21 1.70
C ASN A 476 15.43 -5.67 1.51
N ALA A 477 16.59 -5.05 1.68
CA ALA A 477 16.74 -3.59 1.68
C ALA A 477 16.23 -2.93 0.38
N ALA A 478 16.31 -3.61 -0.76
CA ALA A 478 15.83 -3.09 -2.04
C ALA A 478 14.32 -2.80 -2.01
N LYS A 479 13.53 -3.63 -1.32
CA LYS A 479 12.06 -3.46 -1.24
C LYS A 479 11.59 -2.83 0.05
N LEU A 480 12.30 -3.07 1.15
CA LEU A 480 11.84 -2.83 2.52
C LEU A 480 12.80 -1.95 3.35
N GLY A 481 13.99 -1.63 2.84
CA GLY A 481 15.06 -1.00 3.61
C GLY A 481 14.72 0.41 4.12
N HIS A 482 13.83 1.11 3.41
CA HIS A 482 13.35 2.44 3.79
C HIS A 482 12.42 2.43 5.00
N ILE A 483 11.80 1.29 5.33
CA ILE A 483 10.85 1.19 6.44
C ILE A 483 11.58 1.42 7.77
N ARG A 484 11.16 2.45 8.52
CA ARG A 484 11.67 2.74 9.87
C ARG A 484 11.00 1.83 10.91
N VAL A 485 11.73 1.46 11.97
CA VAL A 485 11.14 0.71 13.10
C VAL A 485 11.00 1.64 14.30
N VAL A 486 9.78 1.88 14.76
CA VAL A 486 9.49 2.57 16.03
C VAL A 486 9.40 1.53 17.14
N GLY A 487 10.37 1.52 18.05
CA GLY A 487 10.45 0.55 19.15
C GLY A 487 9.57 0.92 20.33
N VAL A 488 8.76 -0.01 20.83
CA VAL A 488 7.78 0.20 21.90
C VAL A 488 7.69 -1.05 22.77
N GLY A 489 7.69 -0.87 24.09
CA GLY A 489 7.47 -1.94 25.05
C GLY A 489 8.47 -1.87 26.21
N GLY A 490 7.96 -1.58 27.41
CA GLY A 490 8.75 -1.63 28.65
C GLY A 490 9.88 -0.61 28.79
N VAL A 491 9.79 0.53 28.08
CA VAL A 491 10.71 1.66 28.27
C VAL A 491 10.18 2.53 29.42
N LEU A 492 10.95 2.61 30.50
CA LEU A 492 10.59 3.33 31.74
C LEU A 492 11.66 4.34 32.18
N ASP A 493 12.79 4.39 31.48
CA ASP A 493 13.99 5.16 31.79
C ASP A 493 14.92 5.29 30.56
N GLU A 494 16.04 6.01 30.74
CA GLU A 494 17.09 6.20 29.72
C GLU A 494 17.68 4.86 29.24
N GLU A 495 17.86 3.89 30.13
CA GLU A 495 18.48 2.62 29.77
C GLU A 495 17.57 1.78 28.86
N GLY A 496 16.27 1.74 29.15
CA GLY A 496 15.27 1.12 28.28
C GLY A 496 15.23 1.77 26.90
N PHE A 497 15.31 3.10 26.85
CA PHE A 497 15.43 3.83 25.59
C PHE A 497 16.70 3.43 24.82
N ARG A 498 17.86 3.39 25.48
CA ARG A 498 19.12 2.98 24.86
C ARG A 498 19.10 1.54 24.36
N ARG A 499 18.47 0.61 25.10
CA ARG A 499 18.32 -0.78 24.67
C ARG A 499 17.51 -0.86 23.38
N MET A 500 16.41 -0.11 23.26
CA MET A 500 15.61 -0.03 22.03
C MET A 500 16.40 0.53 20.85
N MET A 501 17.11 1.64 21.04
CA MET A 501 17.97 2.22 19.99
C MET A 501 19.04 1.21 19.54
N ARG A 502 19.69 0.51 20.47
CA ARG A 502 20.68 -0.54 20.17
C ARG A 502 20.08 -1.76 19.47
N ALA A 503 18.82 -2.08 19.74
CA ALA A 503 18.10 -3.14 19.04
C ALA A 503 17.79 -2.78 17.58
N GLY A 504 17.95 -1.52 17.17
CA GLY A 504 17.72 -1.08 15.79
C GLY A 504 16.47 -0.22 15.60
N ALA A 505 15.88 0.31 16.68
CA ALA A 505 14.81 1.30 16.59
C ALA A 505 15.33 2.61 15.98
N HIS A 506 14.53 3.20 15.08
CA HIS A 506 14.72 4.56 14.57
C HIS A 506 14.25 5.61 15.59
N ALA A 507 13.13 5.35 16.25
CA ALA A 507 12.59 6.14 17.36
C ALA A 507 11.96 5.23 18.40
N VAL A 508 11.78 5.72 19.62
CA VAL A 508 11.28 4.91 20.76
C VAL A 508 10.00 5.51 21.32
N ALA A 509 8.90 4.75 21.28
CA ALA A 509 7.63 5.19 21.84
C ALA A 509 7.39 4.65 23.26
N VAL A 510 6.79 5.47 24.11
CA VAL A 510 6.53 5.16 25.53
C VAL A 510 5.02 5.16 25.83
N ALA A 511 4.54 4.14 26.55
CA ALA A 511 3.16 4.05 27.03
C ALA A 511 3.11 3.84 28.55
N THR A 512 3.48 2.65 29.05
CA THR A 512 3.43 2.35 30.49
C THR A 512 4.22 3.37 31.33
N GLY A 513 5.40 3.81 30.86
CA GLY A 513 6.17 4.86 31.52
C GLY A 513 5.44 6.21 31.56
N LEU A 514 4.73 6.59 30.48
CA LEU A 514 3.88 7.78 30.44
C LEU A 514 2.71 7.64 31.42
N GLY A 515 2.09 6.47 31.50
CA GLY A 515 1.02 6.22 32.46
C GLY A 515 1.46 6.29 33.93
N LEU A 516 2.65 5.81 34.24
CA LEU A 516 3.20 5.79 35.59
C LEU A 516 3.76 7.16 36.04
N LYS A 517 4.45 7.87 35.15
CA LYS A 517 5.23 9.07 35.48
C LYS A 517 4.70 10.35 34.83
N GLY A 518 3.62 10.27 34.06
CA GLY A 518 3.12 11.40 33.26
C GLY A 518 4.12 11.84 32.19
N VAL A 519 3.92 13.06 31.65
CA VAL A 519 4.76 13.62 30.58
C VAL A 519 6.24 13.82 31.02
N GLY A 520 6.50 13.86 32.34
CA GLY A 520 7.86 13.99 32.90
C GLY A 520 8.81 12.85 32.52
N ILE A 521 8.30 11.67 32.12
CA ILE A 521 9.15 10.56 31.65
C ILE A 521 10.03 10.96 30.46
N PHE A 522 9.53 11.81 29.57
CA PHE A 522 10.26 12.17 28.36
C PHE A 522 11.47 13.06 28.69
N GLU A 523 11.34 13.96 29.66
CA GLU A 523 12.46 14.73 30.20
C GLU A 523 13.47 13.85 30.93
N GLU A 524 13.00 12.90 31.74
CA GLU A 524 13.85 11.95 32.46
C GLU A 524 14.74 11.16 31.48
N ILE A 525 14.15 10.61 30.42
CA ILE A 525 14.86 9.89 29.35
C ILE A 525 15.79 10.86 28.62
N GLY A 526 15.26 11.98 28.14
CA GLY A 526 15.98 12.96 27.31
C GLY A 526 17.25 13.49 27.97
N ARG A 527 17.16 13.93 29.23
CA ARG A 527 18.31 14.42 30.02
C ARG A 527 19.35 13.34 30.32
N GLY A 528 18.95 12.08 30.44
CA GLY A 528 19.89 10.96 30.56
C GLY A 528 20.78 10.85 29.33
N THR A 529 20.18 10.97 28.14
CA THR A 529 20.89 10.93 26.85
C THR A 529 21.89 12.08 26.67
N GLU A 530 21.49 13.32 26.98
CA GLU A 530 22.37 14.49 26.83
C GLU A 530 23.60 14.43 27.75
N ARG A 531 23.39 14.08 29.03
CA ARG A 531 24.48 14.02 30.02
C ARG A 531 25.60 13.08 29.61
N ARG A 532 25.29 11.95 28.98
CA ARG A 532 26.32 11.01 28.49
C ARG A 532 27.01 11.47 27.21
N GLN A 533 26.33 12.17 26.30
CA GLN A 533 26.99 12.74 25.12
C GLN A 533 28.05 13.78 25.50
N SER A 534 27.86 14.50 26.62
CA SER A 534 28.88 15.41 27.17
C SER A 534 30.04 14.72 27.91
N GLN A 535 29.99 13.40 28.10
CA GLN A 535 31.00 12.60 28.82
C GLN A 535 31.84 11.68 27.92
N ILE A 536 31.52 11.63 26.62
CA ILE A 536 32.27 10.92 25.56
C ILE A 536 32.95 11.99 24.72
#